data_AF-A0A2J7R9L4-F1
#
_entry.id   AF-A0A2J7R9L4-F1
#
_cell.length_a   1.000
_cell.length_b   1.000
_cell.length_c   1.000
_cell.angle_alpha   90.00
_cell.angle_beta   90.00
_cell.angle_gamma   90.00
#
_symmetry.space_group_name_H-M   'P 1'
#
loop_
_entity.id
_entity.type
_entity.pdbx_description
1 polymer ?
#
loop_
_entity_poly.entity_id
_entity_poly.type
_entity_poly.pdbx_seq_one_letter_code
_entity_poly.pdbx_strand_id
1 'polypeptide(L)'
;MGITKPGALTNDILTTATDEVASLSNKDILILWAGANGISKNNTNEALKYLTKFMEEHKRTNIILIHSLHRYDLTTISCVA
;
A
#
# COMPACT_ATOMS: atom_id res chain seq x y z
N MET A 1 14.87 7.33 4.68
CA MET A 1 13.78 7.37 5.67
C MET A 1 12.82 6.25 5.35
N GLY A 2 12.12 5.68 6.33
CA GLY A 2 11.17 4.59 6.09
C GLY A 2 10.11 4.55 7.18
N ILE A 3 8.85 4.45 6.76
CA ILE A 3 7.70 4.36 7.65
C ILE A 3 7.31 2.89 7.79
N THR A 4 7.17 2.42 9.03
CA THR A 4 6.57 1.12 9.33
C THR A 4 5.41 1.33 10.30
N LYS A 5 4.24 0.77 9.95
CA LYS A 5 3.01 0.92 10.75
C LYS A 5 2.32 -0.45 10.89
N PRO A 6 2.68 -1.23 11.91
CA PRO A 6 2.07 -2.54 12.15
C PRO A 6 0.54 -2.43 12.32
N GLY A 7 -0.21 -3.39 11.78
CA GLY A 7 -1.68 -3.42 11.90
C GLY A 7 -2.43 -2.38 11.06
N ALA A 8 -1.72 -1.48 10.37
CA ALA A 8 -2.33 -0.43 9.55
C ALA A 8 -3.06 -0.97 8.33
N LEU A 9 -4.13 -0.28 7.95
CA LEU A 9 -4.73 -0.44 6.63
C LEU A 9 -3.96 0.42 5.61
N THR A 10 -4.19 0.15 4.32
CA THR A 10 -3.49 0.85 3.23
C THR A 10 -3.66 2.36 3.30
N ASN A 11 -4.86 2.87 3.58
CA ASN A 11 -5.12 4.30 3.75
C ASN A 11 -4.29 4.91 4.90
N ASP A 12 -4.15 4.21 6.03
CA ASP A 12 -3.43 4.71 7.19
C ASP A 12 -1.93 4.88 6.92
N ILE A 13 -1.36 4.02 6.06
CA ILE A 13 0.04 4.10 5.62
C ILE A 13 0.19 5.26 4.63
N LEU A 14 -0.67 5.33 3.62
CA LEU A 14 -0.58 6.34 2.56
C LEU A 14 -0.76 7.76 3.11
N THR A 15 -1.67 7.98 4.05
CA THR A 15 -1.85 9.29 4.70
C THR A 15 -0.62 9.71 5.51
N THR A 16 0.05 8.78 6.20
CA THR A 16 1.29 9.10 6.93
C THR A 16 2.45 9.36 5.96
N ALA A 17 2.48 8.66 4.83
CA ALA A 17 3.55 8.77 3.84
C ALA A 17 3.43 9.99 2.90
N THR A 18 2.26 10.63 2.81
CA THR A 18 2.01 11.71 1.83
C THR A 18 3.07 12.80 1.85
N ASP A 19 3.38 13.35 3.03
CA ASP A 19 4.33 14.46 3.16
C ASP A 19 5.78 14.02 2.89
N GLU A 20 6.15 12.82 3.34
CA GLU A 20 7.49 12.27 3.09
C GLU A 20 7.70 11.98 1.60
N VAL A 21 6.69 11.41 0.94
CA VAL A 21 6.73 11.00 -0.46
C VAL A 21 6.61 12.20 -1.41
N ALA A 22 5.98 13.31 -0.99
CA ALA A 22 5.86 14.52 -1.79
C ALA A 22 7.22 15.12 -2.21
N SER A 23 8.28 14.85 -1.45
CA SER A 23 9.64 15.29 -1.76
C SER A 23 10.38 14.40 -2.78
N LEU A 24 9.85 13.20 -3.07
CA LEU A 24 10.50 12.23 -3.96
C LEU A 24 10.37 12.63 -5.43
N SER A 25 11.41 12.32 -6.19
CA SER A 25 11.54 12.62 -7.60
C SER A 25 11.66 11.34 -8.44
N ASN A 26 11.86 11.50 -9.75
CA ASN A 26 12.06 10.40 -10.69
C ASN A 26 13.43 9.70 -10.54
N LYS A 27 14.30 10.21 -9.67
CA LYS A 27 15.57 9.57 -9.31
C LYS A 27 15.44 8.67 -8.08
N ASP A 28 14.32 8.78 -7.39
CA ASP A 28 14.05 8.05 -6.15
C ASP A 28 13.15 6.85 -6.42
N ILE A 29 13.25 5.86 -5.53
CA ILE A 29 12.43 4.64 -5.56
C ILE A 29 11.67 4.56 -4.25
N LEU A 30 10.34 4.52 -4.34
CA LEU A 30 9.46 4.22 -3.23
C LEU A 30 9.08 2.74 -3.26
N ILE A 31 9.43 2.03 -2.20
CA ILE A 31 8.94 0.66 -1.98
C ILE A 31 7.68 0.76 -1.13
N LEU A 32 6.55 0.35 -1.70
CA LEU A 32 5.26 0.33 -1.02
C LEU A 32 4.84 -1.11 -0.73
N TRP A 33 4.68 -1.43 0.55
CA TRP A 33 4.25 -2.75 1.00
C TRP A 33 3.07 -2.62 1.96
N ALA A 34 1.87 -2.91 1.48
CA ALA A 34 0.62 -2.73 2.21
C ALA A 34 -0.44 -3.75 1.77
N GLY A 35 -1.58 -3.81 2.46
CA GLY A 35 -2.76 -4.59 2.05
C GLY A 35 -3.07 -5.83 2.89
N ALA A 36 -2.08 -6.42 3.57
CA ALA A 36 -2.29 -7.66 4.34
C ALA A 36 -3.41 -7.57 5.40
N ASN A 37 -3.60 -6.41 6.03
CA ASN A 37 -4.66 -6.20 7.01
C ASN A 37 -6.04 -5.93 6.37
N GLY A 38 -6.06 -5.45 5.13
CA GLY A 38 -7.30 -5.22 4.36
C GLY A 38 -7.95 -6.51 3.86
N ILE A 39 -7.14 -7.54 3.56
CA ILE A 39 -7.62 -8.86 3.10
C ILE A 39 -8.58 -9.47 4.13
N SER A 40 -8.19 -9.49 5.42
CA SER A 40 -9.03 -10.02 6.50
C SER A 40 -10.39 -9.32 6.65
N LYS A 41 -10.52 -8.10 6.10
CA LYS A 41 -11.73 -7.27 6.19
C LYS A 41 -12.52 -7.22 4.89
N ASN A 42 -12.16 -8.02 3.88
CA ASN A 42 -12.73 -7.99 2.53
C ASN A 42 -12.75 -6.57 1.91
N ASN A 43 -11.73 -5.76 2.21
CA ASN A 43 -11.69 -4.33 1.86
C ASN A 43 -10.72 -4.02 0.70
N THR A 44 -10.55 -4.98 -0.20
CA THR A 44 -9.59 -4.89 -1.31
C THR A 44 -9.92 -3.74 -2.26
N ASN A 45 -11.20 -3.50 -2.55
CA ASN A 45 -11.62 -2.44 -3.47
C ASN A 45 -11.28 -1.03 -2.95
N GLU A 46 -11.50 -0.75 -1.67
CA GLU A 46 -11.10 0.54 -1.09
C GLU A 46 -9.57 0.66 -1.09
N ALA A 47 -8.85 -0.40 -0.73
CA ALA A 47 -7.39 -0.38 -0.76
C ALA A 47 -6.86 -0.05 -2.17
N LEU A 48 -7.43 -0.65 -3.22
CA LEU A 48 -7.09 -0.34 -4.61
C LEU A 48 -7.40 1.11 -4.98
N LYS A 49 -8.55 1.65 -4.56
CA LYS A 49 -8.91 3.06 -4.79
C LYS A 49 -7.87 4.02 -4.19
N TYR A 50 -7.44 3.78 -2.96
CA TYR A 50 -6.41 4.61 -2.32
C TYR A 50 -5.05 4.46 -3.01
N LEU A 51 -4.69 3.24 -3.41
CA LEU A 51 -3.44 2.98 -4.15
C LEU A 51 -3.41 3.69 -5.50
N THR A 52 -4.48 3.58 -6.29
CA THR A 52 -4.59 4.25 -7.59
C THR A 52 -4.47 5.76 -7.45
N LYS A 53 -5.21 6.35 -6.50
CA LYS A 53 -5.13 7.78 -6.23
C LYS A 53 -3.72 8.22 -5.86
N PHE A 54 -3.07 7.49 -4.96
CA PHE A 54 -1.69 7.78 -4.54
C PHE A 54 -0.70 7.69 -5.70
N MET A 55 -0.80 6.66 -6.55
CA MET A 55 0.04 6.53 -7.73
C MET A 55 -0.19 7.67 -8.74
N GLU A 56 -1.43 8.16 -8.85
CA GLU A 56 -1.76 9.30 -9.71
C GLU A 56 -1.20 10.63 -9.19
N GLU A 57 -1.18 10.82 -7.87
CA GLU A 57 -0.61 12.00 -7.22
C GLU A 57 0.93 12.02 -7.28
N HIS A 58 1.56 10.83 -7.30
CA HIS A 58 3.01 10.68 -7.30
C HIS A 58 3.59 10.11 -8.62
N LYS A 59 2.99 10.46 -9.78
CA LYS A 59 3.41 10.00 -11.13
C LYS A 59 4.87 10.27 -11.50
N ARG A 60 5.54 11.18 -10.79
CA ARG A 60 6.96 11.52 -11.03
C ARG A 60 7.93 10.64 -10.25
N THR A 61 7.47 9.76 -9.37
CA THR A 61 8.30 8.90 -8.52
C THR A 61 8.23 7.46 -9.02
N ASN A 62 9.34 6.73 -8.97
CA ASN A 62 9.32 5.31 -9.30
C ASN A 62 8.76 4.54 -8.10
N ILE A 63 7.65 3.84 -8.28
CA ILE A 63 6.97 3.11 -7.20
C ILE A 63 7.07 1.60 -7.48
N ILE A 64 7.57 0.85 -6.51
CA ILE A 64 7.56 -0.62 -6.51
C ILE A 64 6.49 -1.05 -5.51
N LEU A 65 5.40 -1.62 -6.01
CA LEU A 65 4.34 -2.20 -5.19
C LEU A 65 4.67 -3.67 -4.89
N ILE A 66 4.82 -4.01 -3.62
CA ILE A 66 5.01 -5.39 -3.17
C ILE A 66 3.65 -5.98 -2.82
N HIS A 67 3.33 -7.14 -3.39
CA HIS A 67 2.11 -7.88 -3.07
C HIS A 67 2.09 -8.25 -1.58
N SER A 68 0.90 -8.29 -0.99
CA SER A 68 0.73 -8.80 0.37
C SER A 68 1.11 -10.27 0.43
N LEU A 69 1.85 -10.67 1.46
CA LEU A 69 2.18 -12.08 1.69
C LEU A 69 0.92 -12.91 1.92
N HIS A 70 1.03 -14.20 1.59
CA HIS A 70 -0.02 -15.17 1.86
C HIS A 70 -0.35 -15.23 3.36
N ARG A 71 -1.65 -15.17 3.68
CA ARG A 71 -2.20 -15.21 5.04
C ARG A 71 -2.73 -16.61 5.32
N TYR A 72 -1.89 -17.47 5.90
CA TYR A 72 -2.26 -18.86 6.26
C TYR A 72 -3.39 -18.95 7.29
N ASP A 73 -3.65 -17.88 8.03
CA ASP A 73 -4.73 -17.75 9.00
C ASP A 73 -6.11 -17.48 8.36
N LEU A 74 -6.15 -17.17 7.06
CA LEU A 74 -7.38 -16.94 6.33
C LEU A 74 -7.72 -18.11 5.42
N THR A 75 -9.03 -18.32 5.19
CA THR A 75 -9.49 -19.33 4.22
C THR A 75 -8.99 -18.95 2.83
N THR A 76 -8.67 -19.94 1.99
CA THR A 76 -8.23 -19.72 0.59
C THR A 76 -9.23 -18.91 -0.25
N ILE A 77 -10.47 -18.79 0.21
CA ILE A 77 -11.56 -18.05 -0.44
C ILE A 77 -11.57 -16.57 -0.02
N SER A 78 -10.79 -16.16 0.98
CA SER A 78 -10.75 -14.76 1.47
C SER A 78 -9.98 -13.79 0.54
N CYS A 79 -9.90 -14.13 -0.74
CA CYS A 79 -9.28 -13.40 -1.83
C CYS A 79 -7.74 -13.31 -1.77
N VAL A 80 -7.09 -14.27 -2.43
CA VAL A 80 -5.78 -14.07 -3.06
C VAL A 80 -5.94 -14.43 -4.53
N ALA A 81 -6.12 -13.41 -5.38
CA ALA A 81 -5.82 -13.45 -6.80
C ALA A 81 -5.06 -12.16 -7.12
#